data_AF-A0A0V0GVD4-F1
#
_entry.id   AF-A0A0V0GVD4-F1
#
_cell.length_a   1.000
_cell.length_b   1.000
_cell.length_c   1.000
_cell.angle_alpha   90.00
_cell.angle_beta   90.00
_cell.angle_gamma   90.00
#
_symmetry.space_group_name_H-M   'P 1'
#
loop_
_entity.id
_entity.type
_entity.pdbx_description
1 polymer ?
#
loop_
_entity_poly.entity_id
_entity_poly.type
_entity_poly.pdbx_seq_one_letter_code
_entity_poly.pdbx_strand_id
1 'polypeptide(L)'
;MIIWSTGRIGSNVAYAVMNDTGNFVLVGVDSSVLWESFRYPTDTLMPTQILEINNKLVARKSESFFVPGRFYLRMLSDGNLVLVTQSKPTNFDYDAEYYNSHTSDSGDEANSSYRLVFDEFGSVYILK
;
A
#
# COMPACT_ATOMS: atom_id res chain seq x y z
N MET A 1 -15.38 19.54 14.87
CA MET A 1 -13.97 19.29 14.49
C MET A 1 -13.95 18.08 13.58
N ILE A 2 -13.33 18.20 12.39
CA ILE A 2 -13.12 17.06 11.49
C ILE A 2 -11.77 16.44 11.87
N ILE A 3 -11.77 15.15 12.23
CA ILE A 3 -10.55 14.42 12.64
C ILE A 3 -9.90 13.66 11.48
N TRP A 4 -10.66 13.36 10.42
CA TRP A 4 -10.19 12.71 9.20
C TRP A 4 -11.21 12.89 8.07
N SER A 5 -10.74 12.92 6.82
CA SER A 5 -11.56 12.77 5.62
C SER A 5 -10.73 12.15 4.49
N THR A 6 -11.39 11.60 3.47
CA THR A 6 -10.74 11.10 2.24
C THR A 6 -10.13 12.21 1.37
N GLY A 7 -10.24 13.47 1.79
CA GLY A 7 -9.86 14.63 1.00
C GLY A 7 -10.92 15.02 -0.03
N ARG A 8 -10.48 15.66 -1.12
CA ARG A 8 -11.36 16.17 -2.16
C ARG A 8 -11.76 15.02 -3.10
N ILE A 9 -13.06 14.74 -3.17
CA ILE A 9 -13.63 13.81 -4.14
C ILE A 9 -14.11 14.60 -5.37
N GLY A 10 -13.84 14.11 -6.57
CA GLY A 10 -14.10 14.80 -7.83
C GLY A 10 -15.56 14.81 -8.28
N SER A 11 -16.44 14.07 -7.60
CA SER A 11 -17.85 13.88 -7.93
C SER A 11 -18.68 13.69 -6.66
N ASN A 12 -20.01 13.71 -6.82
CA ASN A 12 -20.93 13.43 -5.73
C ASN A 12 -20.93 11.93 -5.41
N VAL A 13 -20.73 11.61 -4.13
CA VAL A 13 -20.84 10.24 -3.60
C VAL A 13 -22.32 9.85 -3.57
N ALA A 14 -22.65 8.71 -4.15
CA ALA A 14 -23.97 8.11 -4.08
C ALA A 14 -24.12 7.24 -2.83
N TYR A 15 -23.14 6.38 -2.56
CA TYR A 15 -23.13 5.50 -1.39
C TYR A 15 -21.70 5.06 -1.04
N ALA A 16 -21.56 4.43 0.12
CA ALA A 16 -20.35 3.77 0.56
C ALA A 16 -20.66 2.30 0.85
N VAL A 17 -19.72 1.40 0.54
CA VAL A 17 -19.89 -0.04 0.74
C VAL A 17 -18.60 -0.66 1.23
N MET A 18 -18.71 -1.60 2.18
CA MET A 18 -17.64 -2.56 2.46
C MET A 18 -17.95 -3.81 1.65
N ASN A 19 -17.09 -4.12 0.67
CA ASN A 19 -17.31 -5.29 -0.17
C ASN A 19 -16.82 -6.58 0.54
N ASP A 20 -17.09 -7.73 -0.07
CA ASP A 20 -16.74 -9.04 0.50
C ASP A 20 -15.22 -9.28 0.58
N THR A 21 -14.39 -8.48 -0.11
CA THR A 21 -12.93 -8.54 0.01
C THR A 21 -12.41 -7.70 1.19
N GLY A 22 -13.29 -6.97 1.88
CA GLY A 22 -12.93 -6.06 2.96
C GLY A 22 -12.51 -4.66 2.50
N ASN A 23 -12.59 -4.37 1.20
CA ASN A 23 -12.34 -3.04 0.67
C ASN A 23 -13.55 -2.13 0.94
N PHE A 24 -13.34 -1.08 1.71
CA PHE A 24 -14.30 0.00 1.88
C PHE A 24 -14.19 1.00 0.72
N VAL A 25 -15.28 1.20 -0.01
CA VAL A 25 -15.33 1.93 -1.27
C VAL A 25 -16.39 3.04 -1.21
N LEU A 26 -16.05 4.23 -1.69
CA LEU A 26 -17.00 5.30 -1.97
C LEU A 26 -17.34 5.28 -3.46
N VAL A 27 -18.63 5.17 -3.78
CA VAL A 27 -19.12 5.05 -5.16
C VAL A 27 -19.87 6.32 -5.56
N GLY A 28 -19.59 6.83 -6.75
CA GLY A 28 -20.21 8.02 -7.32
C GLY A 28 -21.60 7.78 -7.89
N VAL A 29 -22.33 8.87 -8.14
CA VAL A 29 -23.64 8.84 -8.83
C VAL A 29 -23.56 8.28 -10.25
N ASP A 30 -22.38 8.34 -10.86
CA ASP A 30 -22.03 7.75 -12.16
C ASP A 30 -21.51 6.30 -12.03
N SER A 31 -21.63 5.70 -10.85
CA SER A 31 -21.09 4.36 -10.51
C SER A 31 -19.57 4.24 -10.55
N SER A 32 -18.83 5.36 -10.63
CA SER A 32 -17.37 5.34 -10.55
C SER A 32 -16.88 5.07 -9.11
N VAL A 33 -15.72 4.42 -8.99
CA VAL A 33 -15.02 4.33 -7.70
C VAL A 33 -14.31 5.65 -7.44
N LEU A 34 -14.81 6.38 -6.45
CA LEU A 34 -14.31 7.71 -6.10
C LEU A 34 -13.17 7.67 -5.08
N TRP A 35 -13.18 6.66 -4.22
CA TRP A 35 -12.14 6.39 -3.22
C TRP A 35 -12.27 4.94 -2.75
N GLU A 36 -11.15 4.30 -2.40
CA GLU A 36 -11.15 2.95 -1.84
C GLU A 36 -10.05 2.77 -0.81
N SER A 37 -10.34 2.00 0.25
CA SER A 37 -9.41 1.76 1.36
C SER A 37 -8.16 0.99 0.94
N PHE A 38 -8.28 0.12 -0.07
CA PHE A 38 -7.16 -0.71 -0.53
C PHE A 38 -6.03 0.10 -1.16
N ARG A 39 -6.31 1.33 -1.65
CA ARG A 39 -5.29 2.29 -2.11
C ARG A 39 -4.56 3.00 -0.98
N TYR A 40 -4.98 2.82 0.27
CA TYR A 40 -4.38 3.42 1.45
C TYR A 40 -4.08 2.34 2.50
N PRO A 41 -3.19 1.39 2.18
CA PRO A 41 -2.86 0.31 3.11
C PRO A 41 -2.23 0.83 4.40
N THR A 42 -2.36 0.03 5.46
CA THR A 42 -1.75 0.32 6.76
C THR A 42 -0.61 -0.64 7.06
N ASP A 43 -0.85 -1.69 7.84
CA ASP A 43 0.18 -2.65 8.25
C ASP A 43 -0.04 -4.06 7.71
N THR A 44 -1.16 -4.28 7.01
CA THR A 44 -1.56 -5.57 6.47
C THR A 44 -1.89 -5.42 4.98
N LEU A 45 -1.41 -6.37 4.17
CA LEU A 45 -1.88 -6.57 2.80
C LEU A 45 -2.95 -7.66 2.80
N MET A 46 -4.12 -7.38 2.23
CA MET A 46 -5.25 -8.30 2.19
C MET A 46 -5.31 -9.05 0.86
N PRO A 47 -5.97 -10.24 0.79
CA PRO A 47 -6.29 -10.86 -0.49
C PRO A 47 -7.00 -9.87 -1.42
N THR A 48 -6.70 -9.96 -2.71
CA THR A 48 -7.11 -9.02 -3.78
C THR A 48 -6.54 -7.60 -3.66
N GLN A 49 -5.67 -7.31 -2.69
CA GLN A 49 -5.00 -6.02 -2.56
C GLN A 49 -3.67 -6.00 -3.30
N ILE A 50 -3.36 -4.84 -3.89
CA ILE A 50 -2.12 -4.59 -4.61
C ILE A 50 -1.36 -3.47 -3.89
N LEU A 51 -0.07 -3.67 -3.69
CA LEU A 51 0.85 -2.62 -3.26
C LEU A 51 1.63 -2.11 -4.48
N GLU A 52 1.16 -1.00 -5.06
CA GLU A 52 1.79 -0.35 -6.20
C GLU A 52 3.16 0.26 -5.85
N ILE A 53 4.00 0.54 -6.85
CA ILE A 53 5.21 1.35 -6.67
C ILE A 53 4.94 2.63 -5.87
N ASN A 54 5.92 3.03 -5.08
CA ASN A 54 5.88 4.17 -4.15
C ASN A 54 4.90 4.03 -2.97
N ASN A 55 4.20 2.90 -2.84
CA ASN A 55 3.43 2.58 -1.64
C ASN A 55 4.21 1.71 -0.66
N LYS A 56 3.65 1.63 0.56
CA LYS A 56 4.25 0.90 1.67
C LYS A 56 3.20 0.37 2.64
N LEU A 57 3.56 -0.71 3.32
CA LEU A 57 2.96 -1.09 4.59
C LEU A 57 3.86 -0.60 5.72
N VAL A 58 3.27 -0.11 6.81
CA VAL A 58 4.00 0.32 8.00
C VAL A 58 3.49 -0.46 9.18
N ALA A 59 4.34 -1.28 9.79
CA ALA A 59 3.97 -2.06 10.97
C ALA A 59 3.46 -1.13 12.08
N ARG A 60 2.42 -1.55 12.81
CA ARG A 60 1.99 -0.84 14.02
C ARG A 60 3.08 -0.83 15.09
N LYS A 61 3.10 0.18 15.94
CA LYS A 61 4.11 0.34 17.01
C LYS A 61 4.08 -0.80 18.03
N SER A 62 2.89 -1.30 18.34
CA SER A 62 2.66 -2.51 19.14
C SER A 62 1.24 -3.01 18.95
N GLU A 63 0.90 -4.17 19.51
CA GLU A 63 -0.45 -4.76 19.43
C GLU A 63 -1.57 -3.80 19.85
N SER A 64 -1.34 -3.02 20.91
CA SER A 64 -2.31 -2.07 21.48
C SER A 64 -2.19 -0.64 20.93
N PHE A 65 -1.14 -0.33 20.16
CA PHE A 65 -0.88 1.01 19.64
C PHE A 65 -0.82 1.01 18.12
N PHE A 66 -1.96 1.33 17.50
CA PHE A 66 -2.20 1.42 16.05
C PHE A 66 -1.57 2.66 15.38
N VAL A 67 -0.47 3.16 15.93
CA VAL A 67 0.32 4.25 15.33
C VAL A 67 1.46 3.64 14.50
N PRO A 68 1.95 4.33 13.46
CA PRO A 68 3.10 3.87 12.68
C PRO A 68 4.30 3.52 13.56
N GLY A 69 4.83 2.32 13.37
CA GLY A 69 6.03 1.81 14.00
C GLY A 69 7.27 2.09 13.15
N ARG A 70 8.27 1.22 13.30
CA ARG A 70 9.60 1.39 12.69
C ARG A 70 9.91 0.45 11.53
N PHE A 71 9.02 -0.49 11.20
CA PHE A 71 9.23 -1.47 10.13
C PHE A 71 8.35 -1.14 8.92
N TYR A 72 8.95 -1.14 7.74
CA TYR A 72 8.32 -0.72 6.50
C TYR A 72 8.56 -1.79 5.43
N LEU A 73 7.48 -2.29 4.84
CA LEU A 73 7.54 -3.03 3.58
C LEU A 73 7.22 -2.05 2.45
N ARG A 74 8.17 -1.79 1.55
CA ARG A 74 8.06 -0.72 0.54
C ARG A 74 8.23 -1.28 -0.85
N MET A 75 7.30 -0.96 -1.75
CA MET A 75 7.51 -1.14 -3.18
C MET A 75 8.18 0.15 -3.70
N LEU A 76 9.47 0.08 -3.98
CA LEU A 76 10.25 1.24 -4.41
C LEU A 76 9.99 1.56 -5.89
N SER A 77 10.32 2.80 -6.29
CA SER A 77 10.16 3.27 -7.67
C SER A 77 11.09 2.58 -8.67
N ASP A 78 12.20 2.00 -8.20
CA ASP A 78 13.15 1.23 -9.01
C ASP A 78 12.67 -0.21 -9.27
N GLY A 79 11.56 -0.61 -8.65
CA GLY A 79 10.97 -1.94 -8.78
C GLY A 79 11.45 -2.97 -7.75
N ASN A 80 12.23 -2.57 -6.75
CA ASN A 80 12.54 -3.44 -5.62
C ASN A 80 11.44 -3.39 -4.55
N LEU A 81 11.06 -4.57 -4.05
CA LEU A 81 10.33 -4.71 -2.80
C LEU A 81 11.34 -4.87 -1.66
N VAL A 82 11.32 -3.95 -0.69
CA VAL A 82 12.25 -3.96 0.44
C VAL A 82 11.54 -4.01 1.78
N LEU A 83 12.10 -4.75 2.73
CA LEU A 83 11.73 -4.69 4.15
C LEU A 83 12.83 -3.97 4.91
N VAL A 84 12.51 -2.82 5.47
CA VAL A 84 13.50 -1.93 6.09
C VAL A 84 13.03 -1.40 7.43
N THR A 85 13.97 -0.86 8.21
CA THR A 85 13.67 -0.12 9.44
C THR A 85 14.00 1.36 9.34
N GLN A 86 13.22 2.19 10.04
CA GLN A 86 13.48 3.62 10.19
C GLN A 86 13.17 4.08 11.61
N SER A 87 14.15 4.70 12.27
CA SER A 87 14.01 5.26 13.61
C SER A 87 13.09 6.47 13.64
N LYS A 88 13.04 7.22 12.53
CA LYS A 88 12.07 8.30 12.32
C LYS A 88 11.40 8.14 10.95
N PRO A 89 10.07 8.26 10.85
CA PRO A 89 9.35 8.15 9.57
C PRO A 89 9.77 9.18 8.50
N THR A 90 10.44 10.26 8.91
CA THR A 90 10.95 11.32 8.04
C THR A 90 12.34 11.03 7.48
N ASN A 91 12.99 9.94 7.88
CA ASN A 91 14.31 9.58 7.38
C ASN A 91 14.20 9.18 5.90
N PHE A 92 15.10 9.73 5.07
CA PHE A 92 15.23 9.33 3.68
C PHE A 92 15.83 7.91 3.59
N ASP A 93 16.88 7.66 4.37
CA ASP A 93 17.55 6.37 4.46
C ASP A 93 16.85 5.42 5.43
N TYR A 94 17.18 4.15 5.31
CA TYR A 94 16.84 3.11 6.28
C TYR A 94 17.99 2.88 7.27
N ASP A 95 17.64 2.50 8.50
CA ASP A 95 18.63 2.14 9.52
C ASP A 95 19.22 0.74 9.24
N ALA A 96 18.37 -0.16 8.75
CA ALA A 96 18.75 -1.51 8.34
C ALA A 96 17.78 -2.05 7.28
N GLU A 97 18.32 -2.79 6.32
CA GLU A 97 17.60 -3.57 5.31
C GLU A 97 17.58 -5.04 5.73
N TYR A 98 16.38 -5.61 5.84
CA TYR A 98 16.16 -7.01 6.22
C TYR A 98 15.88 -7.90 5.01
N TYR A 99 15.37 -7.31 3.93
CA TYR A 99 15.04 -8.01 2.69
C TYR A 99 15.05 -7.03 1.52
N ASN A 100 15.49 -7.52 0.37
CA ASN A 100 15.40 -6.87 -0.93
C ASN A 100 15.10 -7.92 -2.00
N SER A 101 14.11 -7.68 -2.84
CA SER A 101 13.71 -8.63 -3.89
C SER A 101 14.70 -8.71 -5.05
N HIS A 102 15.56 -7.69 -5.23
CA HIS A 102 16.48 -7.58 -6.36
C HIS A 102 15.78 -7.75 -7.71
N THR A 103 14.61 -7.14 -7.84
CA THR A 103 13.74 -7.19 -9.04
C THR A 103 13.81 -5.93 -9.89
N SER A 104 14.63 -4.94 -9.48
CA SER A 104 15.00 -3.80 -10.31
C SER A 104 16.00 -4.20 -11.40
N ASP A 105 15.82 -3.67 -12.60
CA ASP A 105 16.75 -3.80 -13.72
C ASP A 105 17.09 -2.40 -14.25
N SER A 106 18.28 -1.89 -13.88
CA SER A 106 18.75 -0.58 -14.33
C SER A 106 19.23 -0.57 -15.79
N GLY A 107 19.45 -1.75 -16.38
CA GLY A 107 19.80 -1.87 -17.80
C GLY A 107 18.58 -1.81 -18.72
N ASP A 108 17.41 -2.17 -18.19
CA ASP A 108 16.13 -2.11 -18.86
C ASP A 108 15.01 -1.90 -17.83
N GLU A 109 14.57 -0.65 -17.61
CA GLU A 109 13.54 -0.35 -16.62
C GLU A 109 12.21 -1.07 -16.90
N ALA A 110 11.93 -1.42 -18.16
CA ALA A 110 10.74 -2.19 -18.53
C ALA A 110 10.79 -3.64 -17.98
N ASN A 111 11.97 -4.10 -17.58
CA ASN A 111 12.18 -5.38 -16.92
C ASN A 111 12.12 -5.28 -15.38
N SER A 112 11.88 -4.10 -14.82
CA SER A 112 11.76 -3.93 -13.37
C SER A 112 10.35 -4.27 -12.90
N SER A 113 10.24 -4.86 -11.71
CA SER A 113 8.93 -5.08 -11.10
C SER A 113 8.19 -3.79 -10.76
N TYR A 114 6.85 -3.82 -10.75
CA TYR A 114 6.06 -2.60 -10.53
C TYR A 114 4.97 -2.71 -9.45
N ARG A 115 4.70 -3.92 -8.93
CA ARG A 115 3.77 -4.09 -7.81
C ARG A 115 3.95 -5.41 -7.08
N LEU A 116 3.58 -5.43 -5.81
CA LEU A 116 3.35 -6.64 -5.02
C LEU A 116 1.85 -6.96 -5.04
N VAL A 117 1.50 -8.19 -5.39
CA VAL A 117 0.12 -8.67 -5.52
C VAL A 117 -0.15 -9.73 -4.47
N PHE A 118 -1.26 -9.59 -3.74
CA PHE A 118 -1.88 -10.68 -3.00
C PHE A 118 -3.17 -11.05 -3.72
N ASP A 119 -3.19 -12.18 -4.42
CA ASP A 119 -4.32 -12.55 -5.26
C ASP A 119 -5.47 -13.20 -4.48
N GLU A 120 -6.58 -13.44 -5.18
CA GLU A 120 -7.79 -14.06 -4.62
C GLU A 120 -7.61 -15.53 -4.23
N PHE A 121 -6.56 -16.20 -4.75
CA PHE A 121 -6.26 -17.60 -4.47
C PHE A 121 -5.32 -17.78 -3.27
N GLY A 122 -4.89 -16.68 -2.65
CA GLY A 122 -4.01 -16.71 -1.50
C GLY A 122 -2.52 -16.66 -1.84
N SER A 123 -2.15 -16.38 -3.09
CA SER A 123 -0.75 -16.27 -3.52
C SER A 123 -0.25 -14.84 -3.36
N VAL A 124 1.00 -14.71 -2.91
CA VAL A 124 1.70 -13.43 -2.81
C VAL A 124 2.92 -13.46 -3.74
N TYR A 125 2.99 -12.52 -4.69
CA TYR A 125 4.07 -12.46 -5.67
C TYR A 125 4.35 -11.03 -6.12
N ILE A 126 5.58 -10.80 -6.57
CA ILE A 126 6.01 -9.53 -7.16
C ILE A 126 5.83 -9.64 -8.68
N LEU A 127 5.12 -8.68 -9.27
CA LEU A 127 4.86 -8.67 -10.70
C LEU A 127 5.86 -7.78 -11.44
N LYS A 128 6.33 -8.30 -12.56
CA LYS A 128 7.20 -7.66 -13.54
C LYS A 128 6.40 -7.24 -14.77
#